data_AF-A0A1M5WNT0-F1
#
_entry.id   AF-A0A1M5WNT0-F1
#
_cell.length_a   1.000
_cell.length_b   1.000
_cell.length_c   1.000
_cell.angle_alpha   90.00
_cell.angle_beta   90.00
_cell.angle_gamma   90.00
#
_symmetry.space_group_name_H-M   'P 1'
#
loop_
_entity.id
_entity.type
_entity.pdbx_description
1 polymer ?
#
loop_
_entity_poly.entity_id
_entity_poly.type
_entity_poly.pdbx_seq_one_letter_code
_entity_poly.pdbx_strand_id
1 'polypeptide(L)'
;MKLIPIFKYQNFYIIRICIVFIVLFGSMNTDLYSQKHEGFIVVLDAGHGGKDPGKVGYKGAKEKDVALNIVLKTGKILSAIPGVKVMYTRKTDVFVDLWRRGDIANDADADLFVSVHCNAHTSQAIGAETWVLSLKGNDRNFRVAKAENEVILQEENHQERYQGFDPSNPTSVIGLSLEQEENLDQSLLLASLIQTEFEKSLNRVNRGVKQAGFVVLYQTYMPSVLIETGFLTNRIEGQYLYSAAGQQQMANAIAKSVEKYYNHQQLNVAANDFYDGDVINNPSTSNVALDTEKIGTYYKVQLASSKNRISPSSYNFKGLKDVERVAVDGFYKYYLGKYNSKNAANSGLELAKSKGYKTAFIVGFNEEVNVPTAAVVKPISVSKPVRQSVSNVYYKVQIASSTNKINTKPSNFKGLNEVEAVKVGKYYKYYLGKTSSYDQAKRYLAAAKSKKYSSAFVVAFLNDERITLKEALKRQTN
;
A
#
# COMPACT_ATOMS: atom_id res chain seq x y z
N MET A 1 35.61 -42.17 -72.36
CA MET A 1 36.32 -41.19 -71.51
C MET A 1 35.26 -40.34 -70.80
N LYS A 2 35.09 -40.46 -69.47
CA LYS A 2 34.13 -39.64 -68.70
C LYS A 2 34.83 -39.07 -67.46
N LEU A 3 34.72 -37.77 -67.25
CA LEU A 3 35.17 -37.09 -66.04
C LEU A 3 34.13 -37.24 -64.93
N ILE A 4 34.58 -37.34 -63.67
CA ILE A 4 33.79 -37.01 -62.47
C ILE A 4 34.73 -36.26 -61.49
N PRO A 5 34.33 -35.10 -60.92
CA PRO A 5 35.24 -34.24 -60.17
C PRO A 5 35.40 -34.60 -58.69
N ILE A 6 36.60 -34.39 -58.16
CA ILE A 6 36.94 -34.51 -56.73
C ILE A 6 36.52 -33.23 -56.00
N PHE A 7 35.29 -33.18 -55.48
CA PHE A 7 34.80 -32.02 -54.70
C PHE A 7 33.67 -32.39 -53.73
N LYS A 8 33.92 -33.22 -52.70
CA LYS A 8 32.83 -33.56 -51.73
C LYS A 8 33.15 -34.05 -50.31
N TYR A 9 34.32 -33.80 -49.71
CA TYR A 9 34.59 -34.30 -48.33
C TYR A 9 35.15 -33.32 -47.27
N GLN A 10 35.66 -32.14 -47.59
CA GLN A 10 36.24 -31.24 -46.56
C GLN A 10 35.19 -30.45 -45.74
N ASN A 11 34.05 -30.04 -46.32
CA ASN A 11 33.09 -29.19 -45.61
C ASN A 11 32.28 -29.91 -44.51
N PHE A 12 32.18 -31.24 -44.54
CA PHE A 12 31.40 -31.99 -43.54
C PHE A 12 32.08 -32.10 -42.17
N TYR A 13 33.42 -32.06 -42.12
CA TYR A 13 34.16 -32.12 -40.86
C TYR A 13 34.00 -30.85 -40.02
N ILE A 14 34.06 -29.68 -40.68
CA ILE A 14 33.88 -28.37 -40.02
C ILE A 14 32.46 -28.27 -39.43
N ILE A 15 31.43 -28.68 -40.17
CA ILE A 15 30.04 -28.69 -39.69
C ILE A 15 29.88 -29.58 -38.44
N ARG A 16 30.52 -30.76 -38.41
CA ARG A 16 30.47 -31.65 -37.23
C ARG A 16 31.17 -31.05 -36.01
N ILE A 17 32.32 -30.38 -36.19
CA ILE A 17 33.04 -29.71 -35.10
C ILE A 17 32.20 -28.55 -34.54
N CYS A 18 31.57 -27.75 -35.40
CA CYS A 18 30.68 -26.67 -34.96
C CYS A 18 29.46 -27.19 -34.18
N ILE A 19 28.83 -28.29 -34.60
CA ILE A 19 27.70 -28.89 -33.89
C ILE A 19 28.12 -29.40 -32.50
N VAL A 20 29.29 -30.05 -32.38
CA VAL A 20 29.81 -30.51 -31.08
C VAL A 20 30.13 -29.33 -30.16
N PHE A 21 30.68 -28.22 -30.68
CA PHE A 21 30.91 -27.00 -29.91
C PHE A 21 29.60 -26.35 -29.42
N ILE A 22 28.56 -26.33 -30.25
CA ILE A 22 27.24 -25.79 -29.89
C ILE A 22 26.59 -26.64 -28.78
N VAL A 23 26.73 -27.97 -28.82
CA VAL A 23 26.21 -28.85 -27.76
C VAL A 23 27.00 -28.71 -26.44
N LEU A 24 28.32 -28.52 -26.49
CA LEU A 24 29.16 -28.35 -25.29
C LEU A 24 29.02 -26.97 -24.63
N PHE A 25 28.73 -25.90 -25.37
CA PHE A 25 28.44 -24.57 -24.80
C PHE A 25 26.95 -24.33 -24.51
N GLY A 26 26.05 -25.16 -25.02
CA GLY A 26 24.60 -25.09 -24.76
C GLY A 26 24.18 -25.47 -23.34
N SER A 27 25.09 -25.95 -22.50
CA SER A 27 24.84 -26.38 -21.12
C SER A 27 25.30 -25.38 -20.06
N MET A 28 25.30 -24.08 -20.36
CA MET A 28 25.30 -23.08 -19.30
C MET A 28 23.91 -23.08 -18.67
N ASN A 29 23.77 -23.72 -17.50
CA ASN A 29 22.58 -23.59 -16.67
C ASN A 29 22.35 -22.09 -16.42
N THR A 30 21.30 -21.54 -17.02
CA THR A 30 20.77 -20.27 -16.58
C THR A 30 20.12 -20.53 -15.23
N ASP A 31 20.89 -20.31 -14.17
CA ASP A 31 20.33 -20.05 -12.86
C ASP A 31 19.41 -18.83 -13.04
N LEU A 32 18.12 -19.13 -13.22
CA LEU A 32 17.06 -18.17 -13.17
C LEU A 32 17.11 -17.56 -11.78
N TYR A 33 17.80 -16.43 -11.68
CA TYR A 33 17.62 -15.44 -10.62
C TYR A 33 16.17 -14.94 -10.72
N SER A 34 15.25 -15.80 -10.25
CA SER A 34 13.93 -15.41 -9.81
C SER A 34 14.16 -14.25 -8.87
N GLN A 35 13.82 -13.04 -9.30
CA GLN A 35 13.92 -11.86 -8.46
C GLN A 35 13.11 -12.17 -7.22
N LYS A 36 13.81 -12.42 -6.11
CA LYS A 36 13.20 -12.74 -4.82
C LYS A 36 12.31 -11.57 -4.48
N HIS A 37 11.01 -11.71 -4.76
CA HIS A 37 10.04 -10.69 -4.44
C HIS A 37 10.06 -10.59 -2.92
N GLU A 38 10.60 -9.49 -2.39
CA GLU A 38 10.41 -9.12 -0.99
C GLU A 38 8.91 -9.27 -0.73
N GLY A 39 8.56 -10.26 0.08
CA GLY A 39 7.17 -10.64 0.32
C GLY A 39 6.45 -9.50 1.02
N PHE A 40 5.17 -9.32 0.71
CA PHE A 40 4.31 -8.28 1.27
C PHE A 40 4.43 -8.26 2.80
N ILE A 41 5.02 -7.19 3.32
CA ILE A 41 5.48 -7.09 4.70
C ILE A 41 4.34 -6.57 5.57
N VAL A 42 3.80 -7.44 6.42
CA VAL A 42 2.81 -7.09 7.43
C VAL A 42 3.50 -6.97 8.78
N VAL A 43 3.50 -5.77 9.34
CA VAL A 43 3.96 -5.53 10.72
C VAL A 43 2.75 -5.58 11.65
N LEU A 44 2.77 -6.56 12.55
CA LEU A 44 1.76 -6.72 13.59
C LEU A 44 2.25 -6.12 14.90
N ASP A 45 1.46 -5.21 15.44
CA ASP A 45 1.73 -4.55 16.71
C ASP A 45 0.76 -5.03 17.80
N ALA A 46 1.33 -5.49 18.92
CA ALA A 46 0.57 -5.88 20.10
C ALA A 46 0.60 -4.75 21.12
N GLY A 47 -0.54 -4.07 21.33
CA GLY A 47 -0.66 -2.92 22.23
C GLY A 47 -0.07 -3.17 23.62
N HIS A 48 0.44 -2.11 24.25
CA HIS A 48 1.02 -2.14 25.60
C HIS A 48 2.20 -3.14 25.73
N GLY A 49 2.51 -3.61 26.95
CA GLY A 49 3.54 -4.62 27.19
C GLY A 49 4.47 -4.29 28.37
N GLY A 50 5.06 -5.31 29.00
CA GLY A 50 6.00 -5.16 30.10
C GLY A 50 5.37 -4.43 31.29
N LYS A 51 5.90 -3.24 31.61
CA LYS A 51 5.43 -2.37 32.70
C LYS A 51 4.02 -1.82 32.48
N ASP A 52 3.59 -1.70 31.23
CA ASP A 52 2.26 -1.21 30.87
C ASP A 52 1.29 -2.39 30.66
N PRO A 53 0.30 -2.61 31.54
CA PRO A 53 -0.69 -3.68 31.38
C PRO A 53 -1.74 -3.40 30.29
N GLY A 54 -1.87 -2.15 29.82
CA GLY A 54 -3.06 -1.67 29.13
C GLY A 54 -4.29 -1.72 30.04
N LYS A 55 -5.49 -1.84 29.46
CA LYS A 55 -6.72 -1.97 30.24
C LYS A 55 -6.75 -3.31 30.98
N VAL A 56 -7.32 -3.30 32.19
CA VAL A 56 -7.56 -4.50 33.01
C VAL A 56 -9.06 -4.77 33.07
N GLY A 57 -9.46 -6.02 32.80
CA GLY A 57 -10.86 -6.39 32.65
C GLY A 57 -11.24 -7.70 33.35
N TYR A 58 -12.08 -8.50 32.69
CA TYR A 58 -12.65 -9.74 33.23
C TYR A 58 -11.59 -10.64 33.90
N LYS A 59 -11.83 -11.00 35.18
CA LYS A 59 -10.92 -11.81 36.03
C LYS A 59 -9.46 -11.29 36.10
N GLY A 60 -9.24 -9.99 35.93
CA GLY A 60 -7.89 -9.41 35.94
C GLY A 60 -7.10 -9.66 34.65
N ALA A 61 -7.77 -10.07 33.56
CA ALA A 61 -7.20 -10.12 32.23
C ALA A 61 -6.60 -8.75 31.88
N LYS A 62 -5.34 -8.74 31.43
CA LYS A 62 -4.64 -7.54 30.97
C LYS A 62 -4.67 -7.49 29.45
N GLU A 63 -4.96 -6.32 28.91
CA GLU A 63 -4.97 -6.06 27.47
C GLU A 63 -3.66 -6.49 26.81
N LYS A 64 -2.50 -6.17 27.43
CA LYS A 64 -1.19 -6.53 26.88
C LYS A 64 -1.02 -8.03 26.59
N ASP A 65 -1.68 -8.90 27.35
CA ASP A 65 -1.58 -10.35 27.24
C ASP A 65 -2.55 -10.86 26.17
N VAL A 66 -3.78 -10.31 26.14
CA VAL A 66 -4.79 -10.63 25.12
C VAL A 66 -4.32 -10.17 23.72
N ALA A 67 -3.86 -8.93 23.60
CA ALA A 67 -3.33 -8.35 22.37
C ALA A 67 -2.15 -9.17 21.82
N LEU A 68 -1.18 -9.54 22.68
CA LEU A 68 -0.04 -10.36 22.28
C LEU A 68 -0.47 -11.73 21.75
N ASN A 69 -1.38 -12.41 22.47
CA ASN A 69 -1.86 -13.72 22.06
C ASN A 69 -2.62 -13.68 20.73
N ILE A 70 -3.46 -12.66 20.50
CA ILE A 70 -4.13 -12.45 19.21
C ILE A 70 -3.10 -12.18 18.11
N VAL A 71 -2.15 -11.27 18.32
CA VAL A 71 -1.10 -10.93 17.33
C VAL A 71 -0.23 -12.12 16.95
N LEU A 72 0.24 -12.91 17.92
CA LEU A 72 1.04 -14.11 17.65
C LEU A 72 0.25 -15.15 16.85
N LYS A 73 -1.05 -15.33 17.14
CA LYS A 73 -1.94 -16.21 16.39
C LYS A 73 -2.20 -15.69 14.97
N THR A 74 -2.51 -14.40 14.81
CA THR A 74 -2.70 -13.74 13.50
C THR A 74 -1.47 -13.91 12.63
N GLY A 75 -0.29 -13.60 13.19
CA GLY A 75 0.96 -13.69 12.47
C GLY A 75 1.37 -15.13 12.11
N LYS A 76 1.04 -16.13 12.94
CA LYS A 76 1.19 -17.55 12.57
C LYS A 76 0.35 -17.93 11.34
N ILE A 77 -0.88 -17.41 11.23
CA ILE A 77 -1.77 -17.67 10.08
C ILE A 77 -1.24 -16.93 8.85
N LEU A 78 -0.94 -15.64 8.97
CA LEU A 78 -0.43 -14.82 7.86
C LEU A 78 0.91 -15.31 7.32
N SER A 79 1.80 -15.85 8.16
CA SER A 79 3.09 -16.41 7.73
C SER A 79 2.96 -17.68 6.87
N ALA A 80 1.77 -18.29 6.80
CA ALA A 80 1.50 -19.43 5.92
C ALA A 80 0.99 -19.01 4.52
N ILE A 81 0.71 -17.72 4.31
CA ILE A 81 0.20 -17.20 3.04
C ILE A 81 1.38 -16.96 2.07
N PRO A 82 1.38 -17.56 0.86
CA PRO A 82 2.45 -17.35 -0.11
C PRO A 82 2.66 -15.86 -0.45
N GLY A 83 3.90 -15.42 -0.31
CA GLY A 83 4.29 -14.04 -0.59
C GLY A 83 4.01 -13.05 0.54
N VAL A 84 3.52 -13.45 1.71
CA VAL A 84 3.38 -12.59 2.90
C VAL A 84 4.55 -12.82 3.87
N LYS A 85 5.13 -11.74 4.39
CA LYS A 85 6.21 -11.74 5.39
C LYS A 85 5.72 -11.04 6.65
N VAL A 86 5.69 -11.74 7.79
CA VAL A 86 5.20 -11.16 9.05
C VAL A 86 6.35 -10.68 9.92
N MET A 87 6.27 -9.43 10.34
CA MET A 87 7.13 -8.82 11.36
C MET A 87 6.29 -8.38 12.56
N TYR A 88 6.92 -8.19 13.71
CA TYR A 88 6.25 -7.96 14.99
C TYR A 88 6.96 -6.85 15.75
N THR A 89 6.22 -5.94 16.39
CA THR A 89 6.82 -4.95 17.30
C THR A 89 7.33 -5.61 18.59
N ARG A 90 6.61 -6.62 19.09
CA ARG A 90 7.03 -7.52 20.17
C ARG A 90 6.47 -8.94 19.98
N LYS A 91 7.21 -9.94 20.46
CA LYS A 91 6.79 -11.35 20.53
C LYS A 91 6.64 -11.89 21.96
N THR A 92 6.95 -11.05 22.94
CA THR A 92 6.99 -11.37 24.37
C THR A 92 6.36 -10.24 25.18
N ASP A 93 6.24 -10.43 26.49
CA ASP A 93 5.79 -9.40 27.42
C ASP A 93 6.90 -8.39 27.73
N VAL A 94 7.17 -7.51 26.76
CA VAL A 94 8.13 -6.40 26.88
C VAL A 94 7.45 -5.07 26.55
N PHE A 95 7.86 -4.00 27.23
CA PHE A 95 7.44 -2.66 26.89
C PHE A 95 8.17 -2.22 25.61
N VAL A 96 7.42 -1.69 24.65
CA VAL A 96 7.96 -1.09 23.42
C VAL A 96 7.31 0.27 23.27
N ASP A 97 8.13 1.32 23.30
CA ASP A 97 7.75 2.71 23.11
C ASP A 97 6.96 2.89 21.79
N LEU A 98 5.98 3.80 21.76
CA LEU A 98 5.15 4.04 20.58
C LEU A 98 5.97 4.47 19.36
N TRP A 99 7.04 5.26 19.56
CA TRP A 99 7.96 5.61 18.48
C TRP A 99 8.70 4.41 17.92
N ARG A 100 9.15 3.49 18.78
CA ARG A 100 9.88 2.32 18.32
C ARG A 100 8.97 1.34 17.56
N ARG A 101 7.67 1.30 17.85
CA ARG A 101 6.67 0.55 17.05
C ARG A 101 6.58 1.09 15.62
N GLY A 102 6.53 2.41 15.45
CA GLY A 102 6.56 3.08 14.16
C GLY A 102 7.87 2.84 13.41
N ASP A 103 9.01 3.03 14.07
CA ASP A 103 10.33 2.75 13.49
C ASP A 103 10.44 1.30 13.01
N ILE A 104 9.98 0.30 13.78
CA ILE A 104 10.00 -1.12 13.35
C ILE A 104 9.22 -1.32 12.05
N ALA A 105 8.15 -0.56 11.82
CA ALA A 105 7.39 -0.62 10.57
C ALA A 105 8.09 0.10 9.41
N ASN A 106 8.68 1.26 9.70
CA ASN A 106 9.35 2.10 8.72
C ASN A 106 10.72 1.53 8.29
N ASP A 107 11.52 1.03 9.23
CA ASP A 107 12.80 0.33 9.05
C ASP A 107 12.63 -0.94 8.21
N ALA A 108 11.45 -1.58 8.30
CA ALA A 108 11.10 -2.80 7.56
C ALA A 108 10.61 -2.54 6.12
N ASP A 109 10.37 -1.28 5.73
CA ASP A 109 9.63 -0.90 4.51
C ASP A 109 8.29 -1.67 4.41
N ALA A 110 7.51 -1.63 5.50
CA ALA A 110 6.30 -2.45 5.60
C ALA A 110 5.21 -2.02 4.61
N ASP A 111 4.59 -2.97 3.92
CA ASP A 111 3.42 -2.69 3.06
C ASP A 111 2.14 -2.46 3.89
N LEU A 112 2.10 -2.94 5.14
CA LEU A 112 0.94 -2.82 6.02
C LEU A 112 1.30 -2.84 7.50
N PHE A 113 0.66 -1.97 8.29
CA PHE A 113 0.74 -1.97 9.76
C PHE A 113 -0.61 -2.27 10.43
N VAL A 114 -0.64 -3.20 11.37
CA VAL A 114 -1.85 -3.60 12.10
C VAL A 114 -1.57 -3.65 13.60
N SER A 115 -2.06 -2.67 14.34
CA SER A 115 -2.02 -2.66 15.81
C SER A 115 -3.30 -3.27 16.40
N VAL A 116 -3.15 -4.04 17.48
CA VAL A 116 -4.24 -4.77 18.14
C VAL A 116 -4.32 -4.40 19.62
N HIS A 117 -5.49 -3.95 20.03
CA HIS A 117 -5.85 -3.44 21.36
C HIS A 117 -7.20 -4.04 21.85
N CYS A 118 -7.53 -3.79 23.11
CA CYS A 118 -8.77 -4.18 23.76
C CYS A 118 -9.35 -3.02 24.57
N ASN A 119 -10.52 -2.54 24.14
CA ASN A 119 -11.19 -1.38 24.69
C ASN A 119 -11.63 -1.59 26.15
N ALA A 120 -11.93 -0.50 26.85
CA ALA A 120 -12.53 -0.55 28.18
C ALA A 120 -13.52 0.61 28.40
N HIS A 121 -14.55 0.31 29.19
CA HIS A 121 -15.51 1.31 29.63
C HIS A 121 -16.06 0.95 31.02
N THR A 122 -16.54 1.95 31.77
CA THR A 122 -17.16 1.76 33.08
C THR A 122 -18.57 1.16 33.00
N SER A 123 -19.21 1.24 31.84
CA SER A 123 -20.49 0.57 31.54
C SER A 123 -20.27 -0.74 30.78
N GLN A 124 -21.32 -1.54 30.64
CA GLN A 124 -21.32 -2.75 29.80
C GLN A 124 -21.43 -2.41 28.30
N ALA A 125 -20.53 -1.55 27.81
CA ALA A 125 -20.34 -1.32 26.38
C ALA A 125 -19.99 -2.63 25.67
N ILE A 126 -20.40 -2.77 24.41
CA ILE A 126 -20.10 -3.94 23.56
C ILE A 126 -19.68 -3.54 22.15
N GLY A 127 -18.92 -4.42 21.51
CA GLY A 127 -18.58 -4.42 20.10
C GLY A 127 -17.12 -4.07 19.83
N ALA A 128 -16.68 -4.41 18.63
CA ALA A 128 -15.35 -4.08 18.13
C ALA A 128 -15.39 -2.78 17.31
N GLU A 129 -14.27 -2.05 17.23
CA GLU A 129 -14.07 -0.87 16.37
C GLU A 129 -12.69 -0.94 15.71
N THR A 130 -12.53 -0.29 14.56
CA THR A 130 -11.21 -0.20 13.90
C THR A 130 -10.94 1.25 13.51
N TRP A 131 -9.76 1.72 13.87
CA TRP A 131 -9.34 3.10 13.76
C TRP A 131 -8.31 3.27 12.65
N VAL A 132 -8.41 4.40 11.95
CA VAL A 132 -7.39 4.90 11.03
C VAL A 132 -6.95 6.31 11.49
N LEU A 133 -5.77 6.73 11.05
CA LEU A 133 -5.22 8.04 11.42
C LEU A 133 -6.11 9.20 10.92
N SER A 134 -6.34 10.18 11.78
CA SER A 134 -6.95 11.46 11.41
C SER A 134 -6.70 12.54 12.47
N LEU A 135 -6.30 13.72 12.03
CA LEU A 135 -6.25 14.92 12.89
C LEU A 135 -7.63 15.54 13.15
N LYS A 136 -8.69 15.01 12.52
CA LYS A 136 -10.09 15.43 12.69
C LYS A 136 -10.88 14.31 13.36
N GLY A 137 -11.59 14.66 14.44
CA GLY A 137 -12.40 13.75 15.23
C GLY A 137 -13.41 14.50 16.08
N ASN A 138 -14.18 13.77 16.89
CA ASN A 138 -15.04 14.32 17.94
C ASN A 138 -14.51 13.89 19.32
N ASP A 139 -15.01 14.50 20.39
CA ASP A 139 -14.53 14.29 21.77
C ASP A 139 -14.52 12.81 22.19
N ARG A 140 -15.50 12.02 21.72
CA ARG A 140 -15.56 10.58 22.00
C ARG A 140 -14.36 9.85 21.38
N ASN A 141 -14.01 10.19 20.14
CA ASN A 141 -12.85 9.63 19.44
C ASN A 141 -11.54 10.07 20.09
N PHE A 142 -11.45 11.33 20.53
CA PHE A 142 -10.27 11.84 21.21
C PHE A 142 -10.01 11.17 22.56
N ARG A 143 -11.04 10.78 23.32
CA ARG A 143 -10.84 10.05 24.59
C ARG A 143 -10.17 8.68 24.41
N VAL A 144 -10.47 7.94 23.34
CA VAL A 144 -9.82 6.65 23.06
C VAL A 144 -8.37 6.88 22.63
N ALA A 145 -8.14 7.76 21.65
CA ALA A 145 -6.78 8.09 21.23
C ALA A 145 -5.91 8.63 22.38
N LYS A 146 -6.48 9.44 23.29
CA LYS A 146 -5.80 9.89 24.51
C LYS A 146 -5.39 8.72 25.40
N ALA A 147 -6.32 7.81 25.73
CA ALA A 147 -6.03 6.67 26.60
C ALA A 147 -4.95 5.73 26.02
N GLU A 148 -4.85 5.62 24.69
CA GLU A 148 -3.77 4.85 24.05
C GLU A 148 -2.46 5.64 23.89
N ASN A 149 -2.52 6.97 23.77
CA ASN A 149 -1.33 7.83 23.71
C ASN A 149 -0.72 8.10 25.10
N GLU A 150 -1.48 7.98 26.19
CA GLU A 150 -1.03 8.27 27.58
C GLU A 150 0.16 7.39 28.03
N VAL A 151 0.38 6.24 27.38
CA VAL A 151 1.57 5.39 27.59
C VAL A 151 2.90 6.13 27.35
N ILE A 152 2.90 7.19 26.53
CA ILE A 152 4.07 8.05 26.27
C ILE A 152 4.65 8.62 27.56
N LEU A 153 3.81 8.90 28.57
CA LEU A 153 4.27 9.41 29.87
C LEU A 153 5.13 8.39 30.64
N GLN A 154 5.11 7.12 30.23
CA GLN A 154 5.95 6.06 30.76
C GLN A 154 7.25 5.86 29.94
N GLU A 155 7.42 6.54 28.79
CA GLU A 155 8.61 6.43 27.94
C GLU A 155 9.76 7.31 28.48
N GLU A 156 10.99 6.84 28.34
CA GLU A 156 12.19 7.61 28.71
C GLU A 156 12.39 8.77 27.73
N ASN A 157 12.77 9.94 28.25
CA ASN A 157 12.98 11.17 27.48
C ASN A 157 11.77 11.64 26.64
N HIS A 158 10.54 11.24 27.00
CA HIS A 158 9.33 11.60 26.25
C HIS A 158 9.13 13.12 26.06
N GLN A 159 9.54 13.94 27.03
CA GLN A 159 9.44 15.41 26.94
C GLN A 159 10.28 16.00 25.80
N GLU A 160 11.45 15.43 25.53
CA GLU A 160 12.32 15.83 24.43
C GLU A 160 11.84 15.20 23.11
N ARG A 161 11.56 13.89 23.13
CA ARG A 161 11.20 13.12 21.94
C ARG A 161 9.88 13.55 21.30
N TYR A 162 8.89 13.93 22.13
CA TYR A 162 7.58 14.39 21.68
C TYR A 162 7.42 15.90 21.90
N GLN A 163 8.50 16.68 21.84
CA GLN A 163 8.44 18.13 22.04
C GLN A 163 7.43 18.79 21.09
N GLY A 164 6.42 19.46 21.68
CA GLY A 164 5.33 20.10 20.94
C GLY A 164 4.10 19.21 20.70
N PHE A 165 4.14 17.93 21.06
CA PHE A 165 2.98 17.05 21.15
C PHE A 165 2.53 16.93 22.62
N ASP A 166 1.22 17.05 22.84
CA ASP A 166 0.55 16.87 24.13
C ASP A 166 -0.26 15.55 24.06
N PRO A 167 0.19 14.47 24.74
CA PRO A 167 -0.54 13.19 24.78
C PRO A 167 -1.98 13.32 25.29
N SER A 168 -2.26 14.35 26.09
CA SER A 168 -3.57 14.64 26.66
C SER A 168 -4.52 15.34 25.68
N ASN A 169 -3.99 15.85 24.55
CA ASN A 169 -4.70 16.48 23.44
C ASN A 169 -4.30 15.82 22.09
N PRO A 170 -5.08 14.84 21.59
CA PRO A 170 -4.79 14.15 20.32
C PRO A 170 -4.77 15.02 19.06
N THR A 171 -5.12 16.31 19.14
CA THR A 171 -5.01 17.26 18.02
C THR A 171 -3.70 18.05 18.00
N SER A 172 -2.86 17.91 19.04
CA SER A 172 -1.55 18.56 19.15
C SER A 172 -0.47 18.02 18.20
N VAL A 173 -0.77 16.96 17.43
CA VAL A 173 0.18 16.33 16.50
C VAL A 173 0.56 17.29 15.37
N ILE A 174 1.81 17.75 15.38
CA ILE A 174 2.35 18.63 14.32
C ILE A 174 2.84 17.80 13.13
N GLY A 175 1.95 17.63 12.13
CA GLY A 175 2.36 17.41 10.75
C GLY A 175 2.13 16.02 10.15
N LEU A 176 0.87 15.70 9.81
CA LEU A 176 0.52 14.59 8.91
C LEU A 176 1.39 14.63 7.63
N SER A 177 1.99 13.50 7.26
CA SER A 177 2.75 13.40 6.01
C SER A 177 1.82 13.22 4.81
N LEU A 178 2.25 13.63 3.61
CA LEU A 178 1.48 13.38 2.38
C LEU A 178 1.29 11.88 2.12
N GLU A 179 2.26 11.06 2.52
CA GLU A 179 2.21 9.59 2.39
C GLU A 179 1.10 9.00 3.28
N GLN A 180 0.82 9.61 4.44
CA GLN A 180 -0.30 9.24 5.31
C GLN A 180 -1.67 9.68 4.76
N GLU A 181 -1.74 10.83 4.09
CA GLU A 181 -2.96 11.22 3.36
C GLU A 181 -3.24 10.27 2.19
N GLU A 182 -2.21 9.88 1.44
CA GLU A 182 -2.33 8.97 0.29
C GLU A 182 -2.67 7.52 0.72
N ASN A 183 -2.25 7.09 1.92
CA ASN A 183 -2.57 5.78 2.48
C ASN A 183 -3.88 5.71 3.31
N LEU A 184 -4.62 6.82 3.43
CA LEU A 184 -5.88 6.86 4.18
C LEU A 184 -6.96 5.95 3.57
N ASP A 185 -7.18 6.01 2.25
CA ASP A 185 -8.19 5.18 1.57
C ASP A 185 -7.91 3.67 1.74
N GLN A 186 -6.63 3.29 1.73
CA GLN A 186 -6.19 1.91 1.94
C GLN A 186 -6.39 1.45 3.39
N SER A 187 -6.11 2.33 4.35
CA SER A 187 -6.35 2.10 5.78
C SER A 187 -7.85 1.93 6.05
N LEU A 188 -8.70 2.77 5.43
CA LEU A 188 -10.17 2.68 5.50
C LEU A 188 -10.70 1.38 4.89
N LEU A 189 -10.14 0.93 3.76
CA LEU A 189 -10.48 -0.36 3.15
C LEU A 189 -10.19 -1.52 4.09
N LEU A 190 -8.96 -1.62 4.63
CA LEU A 190 -8.60 -2.67 5.57
C LEU A 190 -9.47 -2.63 6.83
N ALA A 191 -9.68 -1.45 7.41
CA ALA A 191 -10.53 -1.29 8.59
C ALA A 191 -11.97 -1.76 8.33
N SER A 192 -12.52 -1.49 7.14
CA SER A 192 -13.84 -1.97 6.73
C SER A 192 -13.89 -3.49 6.56
N LEU A 193 -12.85 -4.10 5.98
CA LEU A 193 -12.72 -5.56 5.87
C LEU A 193 -12.66 -6.23 7.25
N ILE A 194 -11.94 -5.66 8.21
CA ILE A 194 -11.85 -6.17 9.59
C ILE A 194 -13.22 -6.11 10.27
N GLN A 195 -13.87 -4.94 10.29
CA GLN A 195 -15.19 -4.77 10.92
C GLN A 195 -16.25 -5.69 10.30
N THR A 196 -16.25 -5.84 8.98
CA THR A 196 -17.17 -6.74 8.25
C THR A 196 -16.95 -8.21 8.63
N GLU A 197 -15.71 -8.65 8.84
CA GLU A 197 -15.39 -10.03 9.21
C GLU A 197 -15.73 -10.33 10.69
N PHE A 198 -15.50 -9.35 11.58
CA PHE A 198 -15.93 -9.42 12.99
C PHE A 198 -17.45 -9.51 13.13
N GLU A 199 -18.19 -8.76 12.32
CA GLU A 199 -19.65 -8.85 12.26
C GLU A 199 -20.10 -10.21 11.71
N LYS A 200 -19.71 -10.54 10.47
CA LYS A 200 -20.30 -11.66 9.72
C LYS A 200 -19.86 -13.05 10.20
N SER A 201 -18.61 -13.20 10.65
CA SER A 201 -18.06 -14.52 10.99
C SER A 201 -18.01 -14.79 12.50
N LEU A 202 -18.11 -13.74 13.32
CA LEU A 202 -17.92 -13.81 14.78
C LEU A 202 -19.09 -13.20 15.57
N ASN A 203 -20.11 -12.69 14.87
CA ASN A 203 -21.31 -12.08 15.43
C ASN A 203 -20.99 -10.99 16.48
N ARG A 204 -19.87 -10.26 16.27
CA ARG A 204 -19.52 -9.10 17.11
C ARG A 204 -20.33 -7.89 16.67
N VAL A 205 -20.69 -7.03 17.62
CA VAL A 205 -21.32 -5.75 17.30
C VAL A 205 -20.30 -4.88 16.55
N ASN A 206 -20.61 -4.53 15.31
CA ASN A 206 -19.83 -3.64 14.46
C ASN A 206 -20.03 -2.19 14.92
N ARG A 207 -18.98 -1.57 15.48
CA ARG A 207 -19.01 -0.16 15.91
C ARG A 207 -18.40 0.78 14.86
N GLY A 208 -18.03 0.21 13.71
CA GLY A 208 -17.61 0.90 12.51
C GLY A 208 -16.14 1.26 12.46
N VAL A 209 -15.74 1.73 11.28
CA VAL A 209 -14.44 2.38 11.06
C VAL A 209 -14.49 3.81 11.62
N LYS A 210 -13.44 4.20 12.34
CA LYS A 210 -13.33 5.49 13.02
C LYS A 210 -11.99 6.16 12.78
N GLN A 211 -11.89 7.42 13.20
CA GLN A 211 -10.79 8.33 12.89
C GLN A 211 -10.37 9.14 14.12
N ALA A 212 -9.07 9.09 14.47
CA ALA A 212 -8.46 9.88 15.54
C ALA A 212 -6.92 9.95 15.43
N GLY A 213 -6.31 10.83 16.24
CA GLY A 213 -4.86 11.04 16.30
C GLY A 213 -4.13 10.04 17.19
N PHE A 214 -4.09 8.76 16.79
CA PHE A 214 -3.26 7.75 17.45
C PHE A 214 -1.79 7.93 17.07
N VAL A 215 -0.91 8.08 18.06
CA VAL A 215 0.53 8.30 17.84
C VAL A 215 1.18 7.10 17.14
N VAL A 216 0.76 5.88 17.46
CA VAL A 216 1.30 4.68 16.79
C VAL A 216 1.01 4.67 15.29
N LEU A 217 -0.18 5.12 14.85
CA LEU A 217 -0.52 5.24 13.43
C LEU A 217 0.17 6.45 12.78
N TYR A 218 0.32 7.55 13.51
CA TYR A 218 1.07 8.73 13.06
C TYR A 218 2.57 8.46 12.84
N GLN A 219 3.13 7.44 13.49
CA GLN A 219 4.54 7.08 13.29
C GLN A 219 4.76 6.01 12.20
N THR A 220 3.73 5.73 11.39
CA THR A 220 3.80 4.83 10.23
C THR A 220 3.54 5.59 8.94
N TYR A 221 4.31 5.32 7.88
CA TYR A 221 4.05 5.93 6.55
C TYR A 221 3.21 5.07 5.61
N MET A 222 3.07 3.77 5.88
CA MET A 222 2.26 2.82 5.10
C MET A 222 0.79 2.77 5.58
N PRO A 223 -0.13 2.09 4.87
CA PRO A 223 -1.50 1.89 5.34
C PRO A 223 -1.53 1.23 6.72
N SER A 224 -2.24 1.85 7.66
CA SER A 224 -2.17 1.49 9.08
C SER A 224 -3.52 1.53 9.77
N VAL A 225 -3.77 0.54 10.62
CA VAL A 225 -5.01 0.41 11.41
C VAL A 225 -4.70 0.07 12.87
N LEU A 226 -5.54 0.57 13.78
CA LEU A 226 -5.59 0.12 15.18
C LEU A 226 -6.94 -0.57 15.43
N ILE A 227 -6.91 -1.82 15.88
CA ILE A 227 -8.08 -2.67 16.07
C ILE A 227 -8.42 -2.73 17.56
N GLU A 228 -9.62 -2.32 17.91
CA GLU A 228 -10.23 -2.54 19.22
C GLU A 228 -11.09 -3.79 19.15
N THR A 229 -10.61 -4.90 19.69
CA THR A 229 -11.24 -6.23 19.52
C THR A 229 -12.55 -6.43 20.30
N GLY A 230 -12.83 -5.56 21.27
CA GLY A 230 -14.02 -5.58 22.13
C GLY A 230 -13.70 -4.99 23.51
N PHE A 231 -14.70 -4.84 24.38
CA PHE A 231 -14.53 -4.25 25.71
C PHE A 231 -14.11 -5.30 26.74
N LEU A 232 -12.84 -5.27 27.18
CA LEU A 232 -12.30 -6.23 28.15
C LEU A 232 -12.99 -6.15 29.52
N THR A 233 -13.57 -4.98 29.86
CA THR A 233 -14.37 -4.74 31.08
C THR A 233 -15.83 -5.19 30.97
N ASN A 234 -16.31 -5.54 29.78
CA ASN A 234 -17.64 -6.15 29.61
C ASN A 234 -17.59 -7.61 30.10
N ARG A 235 -18.63 -8.07 30.80
CA ARG A 235 -18.66 -9.44 31.35
C ARG A 235 -18.61 -10.52 30.28
N ILE A 236 -19.30 -10.31 29.15
CA ILE A 236 -19.41 -11.29 28.07
C ILE A 236 -18.22 -11.18 27.12
N GLU A 237 -17.87 -9.96 26.67
CA GLU A 237 -16.71 -9.77 25.79
C GLU A 237 -15.39 -10.03 26.49
N GLY A 238 -15.25 -9.64 27.76
CA GLY A 238 -14.06 -9.92 28.55
C GLY A 238 -13.85 -11.42 28.75
N GLN A 239 -14.90 -12.21 29.01
CA GLN A 239 -14.79 -13.67 29.07
C GLN A 239 -14.39 -14.26 27.70
N TYR A 240 -14.94 -13.73 26.62
CA TYR A 240 -14.61 -14.15 25.26
C TYR A 240 -13.15 -13.86 24.89
N LEU A 241 -12.71 -12.61 25.06
CA LEU A 241 -11.36 -12.13 24.75
C LEU A 241 -10.29 -12.72 25.69
N TYR A 242 -10.65 -13.08 26.92
CA TYR A 242 -9.79 -13.84 27.83
C TYR A 242 -9.60 -15.30 27.38
N SER A 243 -10.57 -15.88 26.67
CA SER A 243 -10.52 -17.28 26.25
C SER A 243 -9.57 -17.51 25.07
N ALA A 244 -8.81 -18.60 25.11
CA ALA A 244 -7.93 -19.01 23.99
C ALA A 244 -8.69 -19.24 22.68
N ALA A 245 -9.96 -19.66 22.76
CA ALA A 245 -10.85 -19.85 21.61
C ALA A 245 -11.27 -18.51 20.99
N GLY A 246 -11.70 -17.53 21.80
CA GLY A 246 -12.05 -16.19 21.32
C GLY A 246 -10.85 -15.44 20.74
N GLN A 247 -9.67 -15.57 21.35
CA GLN A 247 -8.42 -15.05 20.78
C GLN A 247 -8.05 -15.70 19.44
N GLN A 248 -8.25 -17.01 19.30
CA GLN A 248 -8.04 -17.70 18.02
C GLN A 248 -9.04 -17.27 16.95
N GLN A 249 -10.30 -17.05 17.34
CA GLN A 249 -11.34 -16.56 16.45
C GLN A 249 -11.07 -15.11 15.98
N MET A 250 -10.68 -14.20 16.88
CA MET A 250 -10.20 -12.86 16.52
C MET A 250 -9.03 -12.94 15.53
N ALA A 251 -8.02 -13.76 15.85
CA ALA A 251 -6.84 -13.92 15.02
C ALA A 251 -7.17 -14.44 13.60
N ASN A 252 -8.07 -15.42 13.50
CA ASN A 252 -8.55 -15.94 12.22
C ASN A 252 -9.24 -14.85 11.38
N ALA A 253 -10.09 -14.01 11.98
CA ALA A 253 -10.76 -12.93 11.27
C ALA A 253 -9.82 -11.80 10.85
N ILE A 254 -8.89 -11.36 11.72
CA ILE A 254 -7.87 -10.36 11.36
C ILE A 254 -7.02 -10.88 10.20
N ALA A 255 -6.52 -12.12 10.29
CA ALA A 255 -5.70 -12.73 9.24
C ALA A 255 -6.46 -12.82 7.91
N LYS A 256 -7.73 -13.26 7.91
CA LYS A 256 -8.59 -13.35 6.73
C LYS A 256 -8.90 -11.97 6.11
N SER A 257 -9.04 -10.93 6.92
CA SER A 257 -9.24 -9.56 6.41
C SER A 257 -7.96 -8.94 5.84
N VAL A 258 -6.80 -9.24 6.43
CA VAL A 258 -5.49 -8.88 5.88
C VAL A 258 -5.20 -9.65 4.59
N GLU A 259 -5.54 -10.94 4.51
CA GLU A 259 -5.45 -11.75 3.29
C GLU A 259 -6.33 -11.19 2.17
N LYS A 260 -7.60 -10.84 2.47
CA LYS A 260 -8.49 -10.16 1.52
C LYS A 260 -7.90 -8.84 1.01
N TYR A 261 -7.30 -8.05 1.91
CA TYR A 261 -6.64 -6.79 1.56
C TYR A 261 -5.42 -7.04 0.67
N TYR A 262 -4.53 -7.97 1.04
CA TYR A 262 -3.37 -8.37 0.26
C TYR A 262 -3.76 -8.84 -1.15
N ASN A 263 -4.75 -9.74 -1.26
CA ASN A 263 -5.26 -10.22 -2.54
C ASN A 263 -5.88 -9.10 -3.38
N HIS A 264 -6.58 -8.13 -2.76
CA HIS A 264 -7.07 -6.94 -3.44
C HIS A 264 -5.91 -6.07 -3.98
N GLN A 265 -4.81 -5.90 -3.24
CA GLN A 265 -3.62 -5.22 -3.77
C GLN A 265 -2.99 -6.00 -4.93
N GLN A 266 -2.84 -7.32 -4.82
CA GLN A 266 -2.29 -8.14 -5.90
C GLN A 266 -3.16 -8.08 -7.17
N LEU A 267 -4.50 -8.05 -7.04
CA LEU A 267 -5.41 -7.89 -8.18
C LEU A 267 -5.29 -6.51 -8.82
N ASN A 268 -5.14 -5.43 -8.03
CA ASN A 268 -4.96 -4.08 -8.57
C ASN A 268 -3.59 -3.89 -9.24
N VAL A 269 -2.54 -4.57 -8.77
CA VAL A 269 -1.23 -4.62 -9.44
C VAL A 269 -1.33 -5.43 -10.72
N ALA A 270 -1.87 -6.66 -10.66
CA ALA A 270 -2.00 -7.53 -11.82
C ALA A 270 -2.91 -6.94 -12.92
N ALA A 271 -3.99 -6.23 -12.57
CA ALA A 271 -4.87 -5.56 -13.54
C ALA A 271 -4.19 -4.42 -14.30
N ASN A 272 -3.09 -3.87 -13.79
CA ASN A 272 -2.24 -2.91 -14.50
C ASN A 272 -1.17 -3.57 -15.38
N ASP A 273 -0.90 -4.88 -15.20
CA ASP A 273 0.07 -5.66 -16.00
C ASP A 273 -0.54 -6.23 -17.31
N PHE A 274 -1.79 -5.88 -17.66
CA PHE A 274 -2.57 -6.54 -18.73
C PHE A 274 -2.92 -5.67 -19.96
N TYR A 275 -2.40 -4.44 -20.09
CA TYR A 275 -2.58 -3.65 -21.32
C TYR A 275 -1.29 -2.95 -21.75
N ASP A 276 -0.70 -3.48 -22.82
CA ASP A 276 0.20 -2.77 -23.74
C ASP A 276 -0.31 -3.05 -25.18
N GLY A 277 0.09 -2.24 -26.16
CA GLY A 277 -0.37 -2.30 -27.56
C GLY A 277 -0.05 -3.62 -28.29
N ASP A 278 -0.53 -3.86 -29.52
CA ASP A 278 -0.59 -2.87 -30.60
C ASP A 278 -1.60 -3.14 -31.73
N VAL A 279 -1.74 -2.13 -32.59
CA VAL A 279 -2.55 -2.08 -33.82
C VAL A 279 -1.82 -2.72 -35.02
N ILE A 280 -2.54 -3.47 -35.85
CA ILE A 280 -2.13 -3.74 -37.26
C ILE A 280 -3.30 -3.44 -38.21
N ASN A 281 -2.96 -2.93 -39.39
CA ASN A 281 -3.89 -2.40 -40.40
C ASN A 281 -4.70 -3.48 -41.16
N ASN A 282 -5.86 -3.03 -41.67
CA ASN A 282 -6.80 -3.72 -42.55
C ASN A 282 -6.16 -4.20 -43.88
N PRO A 283 -6.69 -5.27 -44.55
CA PRO A 283 -7.95 -5.11 -45.30
C PRO A 283 -8.94 -6.32 -45.33
N SER A 284 -10.23 -5.97 -45.36
CA SER A 284 -11.36 -6.60 -46.09
C SER A 284 -11.44 -8.13 -46.29
N THR A 285 -12.44 -8.80 -45.68
CA THR A 285 -13.74 -9.18 -46.32
C THR A 285 -14.69 -9.97 -45.39
N SER A 286 -15.96 -9.53 -45.36
CA SER A 286 -17.23 -10.31 -45.33
C SER A 286 -17.43 -11.58 -44.46
N ASN A 287 -18.36 -11.47 -43.47
CA ASN A 287 -19.36 -12.46 -42.99
C ASN A 287 -18.88 -13.87 -42.54
N VAL A 288 -19.35 -14.48 -41.44
CA VAL A 288 -20.70 -14.60 -40.85
C VAL A 288 -20.61 -14.67 -39.31
N ALA A 289 -21.68 -14.27 -38.60
CA ALA A 289 -21.75 -14.17 -37.14
C ALA A 289 -21.99 -15.51 -36.40
N LEU A 290 -21.67 -15.53 -35.09
CA LEU A 290 -22.57 -16.02 -34.01
C LEU A 290 -22.09 -15.57 -32.61
N ASP A 291 -23.06 -15.33 -31.73
CA ASP A 291 -23.00 -14.60 -30.44
C ASP A 291 -21.93 -14.98 -29.41
N THR A 292 -21.47 -13.96 -28.66
CA THR A 292 -21.27 -14.01 -27.19
C THR A 292 -21.37 -12.60 -26.60
N GLU A 293 -22.18 -12.42 -25.55
CA GLU A 293 -22.57 -11.09 -25.06
C GLU A 293 -21.61 -10.40 -24.06
N LYS A 294 -21.79 -9.07 -24.01
CA LYS A 294 -21.03 -8.06 -23.26
C LYS A 294 -20.93 -8.30 -21.75
N ILE A 295 -19.76 -7.96 -21.18
CA ILE A 295 -19.65 -7.57 -19.76
C ILE A 295 -19.03 -6.16 -19.69
N GLY A 296 -19.82 -5.19 -19.21
CA GLY A 296 -19.45 -3.77 -19.12
C GLY A 296 -19.99 -2.95 -20.29
N THR A 297 -21.25 -2.54 -20.21
CA THR A 297 -21.97 -1.81 -21.27
C THR A 297 -21.50 -0.35 -21.39
N TYR A 298 -21.01 0.24 -20.31
CA TYR A 298 -20.28 1.52 -20.30
C TYR A 298 -19.40 1.66 -19.04
N TYR A 299 -18.65 2.75 -18.97
CA TYR A 299 -17.66 3.05 -17.93
C TYR A 299 -17.90 4.45 -17.34
N LYS A 300 -17.49 4.66 -16.09
CA LYS A 300 -17.46 5.96 -15.40
C LYS A 300 -16.18 6.09 -14.57
N VAL A 301 -15.73 7.30 -14.23
CA VAL A 301 -14.52 7.50 -13.42
C VAL A 301 -14.90 7.81 -11.97
N GLN A 302 -14.69 6.88 -11.03
CA GLN A 302 -15.00 7.13 -9.63
C GLN A 302 -14.05 8.20 -9.05
N LEU A 303 -14.60 9.28 -8.51
CA LEU A 303 -13.87 10.39 -7.90
C LEU A 303 -13.71 10.25 -6.39
N ALA A 304 -14.75 9.75 -5.72
CA ALA A 304 -14.85 9.72 -4.26
C ALA A 304 -15.95 8.76 -3.78
N SER A 305 -15.91 8.40 -2.50
CA SER A 305 -17.00 7.75 -1.77
C SER A 305 -17.25 8.47 -0.45
N SER A 306 -18.51 8.55 0.01
CA SER A 306 -18.88 9.22 1.26
C SER A 306 -20.14 8.59 1.87
N LYS A 307 -20.18 8.49 3.21
CA LYS A 307 -21.43 8.19 3.93
C LYS A 307 -22.43 9.35 3.88
N ASN A 308 -21.95 10.57 3.71
CA ASN A 308 -22.77 11.78 3.65
C ASN A 308 -23.13 12.12 2.19
N ARG A 309 -24.39 12.50 1.96
CA ARG A 309 -24.90 12.89 0.64
C ARG A 309 -24.40 14.28 0.26
N ILE A 310 -23.44 14.35 -0.66
CA ILE A 310 -22.92 15.57 -1.27
C ILE A 310 -23.72 15.84 -2.56
N SER A 311 -23.96 17.11 -2.89
CA SER A 311 -24.60 17.47 -4.17
C SER A 311 -23.59 17.31 -5.32
N PRO A 312 -23.92 16.63 -6.43
CA PRO A 312 -23.05 16.46 -7.61
C PRO A 312 -22.72 17.77 -8.38
N SER A 313 -23.06 18.93 -7.81
CA SER A 313 -22.75 20.24 -8.37
C SER A 313 -21.24 20.49 -8.46
N SER A 314 -20.79 21.11 -9.55
CA SER A 314 -19.37 21.29 -9.87
C SER A 314 -18.54 22.02 -8.81
N TYR A 315 -19.14 22.92 -8.03
CA TYR A 315 -18.46 23.61 -6.93
C TYR A 315 -17.98 22.64 -5.82
N ASN A 316 -18.71 21.55 -5.56
CA ASN A 316 -18.28 20.49 -4.63
C ASN A 316 -17.18 19.60 -5.22
N PHE A 317 -17.08 19.55 -6.56
CA PHE A 317 -16.19 18.66 -7.28
C PHE A 317 -15.05 19.38 -8.03
N LYS A 318 -14.51 20.45 -7.42
CA LYS A 318 -13.35 21.21 -7.92
C LYS A 318 -13.52 21.72 -9.37
N GLY A 319 -14.76 22.07 -9.73
CA GLY A 319 -15.15 22.55 -11.05
C GLY A 319 -15.43 21.46 -12.09
N LEU A 320 -15.33 20.17 -11.75
CA LEU A 320 -15.76 19.08 -12.63
C LEU A 320 -17.27 19.16 -12.88
N LYS A 321 -17.66 19.10 -14.15
CA LYS A 321 -19.05 18.92 -14.58
C LYS A 321 -19.35 17.43 -14.72
N ASP A 322 -20.61 17.08 -14.93
CA ASP A 322 -21.04 15.71 -15.26
C ASP A 322 -20.63 14.65 -14.22
N VAL A 323 -20.72 15.04 -12.94
CA VAL A 323 -20.57 14.13 -11.80
C VAL A 323 -21.94 13.50 -11.50
N GLU A 324 -22.01 12.16 -11.48
CA GLU A 324 -23.17 11.39 -11.03
C GLU A 324 -22.92 10.83 -9.62
N ARG A 325 -23.98 10.66 -8.83
CA ARG A 325 -23.93 10.02 -7.51
C ARG A 325 -24.77 8.75 -7.51
N VAL A 326 -24.14 7.59 -7.29
CA VAL A 326 -24.80 6.29 -7.17
C VAL A 326 -24.71 5.83 -5.71
N ALA A 327 -25.79 5.27 -5.17
CA ALA A 327 -25.79 4.66 -3.84
C ALA A 327 -25.39 3.17 -3.96
N VAL A 328 -24.39 2.73 -3.21
CA VAL A 328 -23.89 1.35 -3.19
C VAL A 328 -23.51 0.99 -1.74
N ASP A 329 -24.08 -0.08 -1.20
CA ASP A 329 -23.77 -0.63 0.13
C ASP A 329 -23.79 0.38 1.29
N GLY A 330 -24.75 1.32 1.27
CA GLY A 330 -24.87 2.37 2.30
C GLY A 330 -23.90 3.55 2.15
N PHE A 331 -23.14 3.62 1.05
CA PHE A 331 -22.30 4.75 0.69
C PHE A 331 -22.78 5.43 -0.59
N TYR A 332 -22.53 6.74 -0.70
CA TYR A 332 -22.66 7.49 -1.94
C TYR A 332 -21.32 7.50 -2.66
N LYS A 333 -21.26 6.88 -3.83
CA LYS A 333 -20.11 6.89 -4.74
C LYS A 333 -20.33 7.95 -5.82
N TYR A 334 -19.30 8.74 -6.11
CA TYR A 334 -19.36 9.85 -7.07
C TYR A 334 -18.51 9.53 -8.28
N TYR A 335 -19.07 9.68 -9.47
CA TYR A 335 -18.42 9.31 -10.73
C TYR A 335 -18.46 10.45 -11.73
N LEU A 336 -17.35 10.73 -12.39
CA LEU A 336 -17.25 11.65 -13.52
C LEU A 336 -17.58 10.91 -14.82
N GLY A 337 -18.49 11.49 -15.60
CA GLY A 337 -18.81 11.11 -16.98
C GLY A 337 -19.48 9.74 -17.16
N LYS A 338 -19.90 9.47 -18.40
CA LYS A 338 -20.36 8.17 -18.89
C LYS A 338 -19.68 7.92 -20.24
N TYR A 339 -18.94 6.82 -20.35
CA TYR A 339 -18.05 6.52 -21.48
C TYR A 339 -18.37 5.15 -22.06
N ASN A 340 -18.52 5.05 -23.38
CA ASN A 340 -18.83 3.78 -24.07
C ASN A 340 -17.66 2.76 -24.07
N SER A 341 -16.46 3.16 -23.62
CA SER A 341 -15.27 2.32 -23.54
C SER A 341 -14.35 2.77 -22.42
N LYS A 342 -13.51 1.85 -21.91
CA LYS A 342 -12.47 2.15 -20.91
C LYS A 342 -11.48 3.20 -21.44
N ASN A 343 -11.14 3.14 -22.73
CA ASN A 343 -10.26 4.11 -23.37
C ASN A 343 -10.85 5.52 -23.39
N ALA A 344 -12.14 5.68 -23.70
CA ALA A 344 -12.81 6.98 -23.60
C ALA A 344 -12.86 7.50 -22.15
N ALA A 345 -12.94 6.60 -21.16
CA ALA A 345 -12.89 6.96 -19.75
C ALA A 345 -11.50 7.43 -19.26
N ASN A 346 -10.40 7.08 -19.94
CA ASN A 346 -9.06 7.58 -19.59
C ASN A 346 -8.97 9.11 -19.66
N SER A 347 -9.61 9.75 -20.65
CA SER A 347 -9.66 11.22 -20.73
C SER A 347 -10.39 11.84 -19.53
N GLY A 348 -11.42 11.16 -19.01
CA GLY A 348 -12.08 11.51 -17.75
C GLY A 348 -11.17 11.30 -16.53
N LEU A 349 -10.37 10.23 -16.53
CA LEU A 349 -9.45 9.90 -15.46
C LEU A 349 -8.32 10.94 -15.35
N GLU A 350 -7.73 11.35 -16.46
CA GLU A 350 -6.71 12.39 -16.48
C GLU A 350 -7.29 13.78 -16.17
N LEU A 351 -8.54 14.06 -16.57
CA LEU A 351 -9.26 15.26 -16.11
C LEU A 351 -9.51 15.22 -14.58
N ALA A 352 -9.91 14.09 -14.02
CA ALA A 352 -10.10 13.92 -12.58
C ALA A 352 -8.77 14.11 -11.82
N LYS A 353 -7.70 13.44 -12.25
CA LYS A 353 -6.36 13.55 -11.64
C LYS A 353 -5.79 14.96 -11.73
N SER A 354 -5.90 15.64 -12.87
CA SER A 354 -5.46 17.03 -13.04
C SER A 354 -6.27 18.03 -12.20
N LYS A 355 -7.55 17.73 -11.89
CA LYS A 355 -8.33 18.45 -10.87
C LYS A 355 -8.01 18.01 -9.42
N GLY A 356 -7.04 17.11 -9.24
CA GLY A 356 -6.56 16.67 -7.93
C GLY A 356 -7.40 15.57 -7.28
N TYR A 357 -8.03 14.69 -8.07
CA TYR A 357 -8.55 13.40 -7.63
C TYR A 357 -7.54 12.31 -7.98
N LYS A 358 -6.40 12.27 -7.26
CA LYS A 358 -5.28 11.36 -7.58
C LYS A 358 -5.68 9.88 -7.51
N THR A 359 -6.55 9.53 -6.56
CA THR A 359 -7.06 8.17 -6.34
C THR A 359 -8.28 7.82 -7.20
N ALA A 360 -8.65 8.67 -8.18
CA ALA A 360 -9.70 8.32 -9.12
C ALA A 360 -9.34 7.08 -9.95
N PHE A 361 -10.34 6.29 -10.31
CA PHE A 361 -10.17 5.07 -11.12
C PHE A 361 -11.41 4.79 -11.98
N ILE A 362 -11.23 4.03 -13.06
CA ILE A 362 -12.32 3.70 -13.99
C ILE A 362 -13.10 2.49 -13.48
N VAL A 363 -14.43 2.58 -13.54
CA VAL A 363 -15.39 1.57 -13.09
C VAL A 363 -16.34 1.22 -14.22
N GLY A 364 -16.53 -0.08 -14.48
CA GLY A 364 -17.50 -0.59 -15.46
C GLY A 364 -18.91 -0.70 -14.87
N PHE A 365 -19.92 -0.54 -15.73
CA PHE A 365 -21.35 -0.52 -15.39
C PHE A 365 -22.16 -1.35 -16.39
N ASN A 366 -23.27 -1.93 -15.93
CA ASN A 366 -24.29 -2.54 -16.79
C ASN A 366 -25.45 -1.56 -17.03
N GLU A 367 -26.02 -1.53 -18.24
CA GLU A 367 -27.13 -0.64 -18.63
C GLU A 367 -28.43 -0.94 -17.90
N GLU A 368 -28.71 -2.19 -17.58
CA GLU A 368 -29.97 -2.59 -16.95
C GLU A 368 -30.09 -2.18 -15.48
N VAL A 369 -28.97 -1.89 -14.79
CA VAL A 369 -28.94 -1.82 -13.32
C VAL A 369 -28.17 -0.61 -12.75
N ASN A 370 -27.40 0.13 -13.56
CA ASN A 370 -26.56 1.28 -13.14
C ASN A 370 -25.71 1.03 -11.87
N VAL A 371 -25.22 -0.20 -11.67
CA VAL A 371 -24.30 -0.58 -10.58
C VAL A 371 -22.94 -1.05 -11.11
N PRO A 372 -21.85 -0.89 -10.33
CA PRO A 372 -20.52 -1.36 -10.70
C PRO A 372 -20.44 -2.87 -10.92
N THR A 373 -19.86 -3.30 -12.06
CA THR A 373 -19.73 -4.74 -12.40
C THR A 373 -18.87 -5.54 -11.42
N ALA A 374 -17.97 -4.91 -10.67
CA ALA A 374 -17.14 -5.56 -9.64
C ALA A 374 -17.95 -6.17 -8.47
N ALA A 375 -19.26 -5.94 -8.40
CA ALA A 375 -20.15 -6.62 -7.45
C ALA A 375 -20.53 -8.06 -7.87
N VAL A 376 -20.15 -8.53 -9.07
CA VAL A 376 -20.66 -9.77 -9.66
C VAL A 376 -19.55 -10.64 -10.30
N VAL A 377 -19.44 -11.90 -9.84
CA VAL A 377 -18.71 -13.07 -10.40
C VAL A 377 -17.22 -13.32 -10.00
N LYS A 378 -16.86 -14.62 -9.96
CA LYS A 378 -15.60 -15.29 -9.53
C LYS A 378 -14.67 -15.66 -10.73
N PRO A 379 -13.40 -16.06 -10.53
CA PRO A 379 -12.40 -16.15 -11.61
C PRO A 379 -12.14 -17.56 -12.22
N ILE A 380 -11.73 -17.59 -13.49
CA ILE A 380 -11.00 -18.68 -14.21
C ILE A 380 -9.92 -18.04 -15.12
N SER A 381 -8.84 -18.75 -15.47
CA SER A 381 -7.57 -18.27 -16.05
C SER A 381 -7.21 -18.86 -17.43
N VAL A 382 -6.26 -18.25 -18.19
CA VAL A 382 -5.04 -18.86 -18.84
C VAL A 382 -4.31 -18.01 -19.94
N SER A 383 -2.96 -17.89 -19.80
CA SER A 383 -1.84 -17.66 -20.78
C SER A 383 -1.64 -16.41 -21.70
N LYS A 384 -0.36 -16.16 -22.09
CA LYS A 384 0.24 -15.01 -22.85
C LYS A 384 0.99 -15.44 -24.14
N PRO A 385 1.34 -14.52 -25.08
CA PRO A 385 2.77 -14.23 -25.41
C PRO A 385 3.15 -12.71 -25.56
N VAL A 386 4.28 -12.33 -26.22
CA VAL A 386 5.40 -11.52 -25.62
C VAL A 386 6.03 -10.34 -26.48
N ARG A 387 6.29 -9.15 -25.83
CA ARG A 387 7.32 -8.04 -26.02
C ARG A 387 7.42 -7.23 -27.37
N GLN A 388 8.02 -6.01 -27.46
CA GLN A 388 8.88 -5.18 -26.56
C GLN A 388 8.92 -3.64 -26.85
N SER A 389 9.47 -2.89 -25.85
CA SER A 389 10.21 -1.60 -25.94
C SER A 389 9.36 -0.30 -25.77
N VAL A 390 9.80 0.82 -25.17
CA VAL A 390 11.06 1.29 -24.50
C VAL A 390 10.69 2.10 -23.23
N SER A 391 11.61 2.44 -22.29
CA SER A 391 11.30 3.34 -21.15
C SER A 391 12.39 4.38 -20.78
N ASN A 392 11.97 5.63 -20.52
CA ASN A 392 12.84 6.76 -20.10
C ASN A 392 12.96 6.89 -18.58
N VAL A 393 13.51 5.86 -17.93
CA VAL A 393 13.78 5.87 -16.47
C VAL A 393 15.10 6.57 -16.17
N TYR A 394 15.10 7.45 -15.17
CA TYR A 394 16.32 8.05 -14.62
C TYR A 394 16.29 8.18 -13.09
N TYR A 395 17.45 8.39 -12.49
CA TYR A 395 17.67 8.48 -11.04
C TYR A 395 18.37 9.77 -10.65
N LYS A 396 18.11 10.21 -9.42
CA LYS A 396 18.79 11.30 -8.71
C LYS A 396 18.96 10.91 -7.23
N VAL A 397 19.81 11.59 -6.46
CA VAL A 397 19.94 11.32 -5.02
C VAL A 397 19.39 12.49 -4.21
N GLN A 398 18.29 12.31 -3.48
CA GLN A 398 17.78 13.37 -2.60
C GLN A 398 18.73 13.52 -1.40
N ILE A 399 19.27 14.72 -1.18
CA ILE A 399 20.24 15.00 -0.11
C ILE A 399 19.69 15.92 0.99
N ALA A 400 18.67 16.74 0.68
CA ALA A 400 18.04 17.64 1.65
C ALA A 400 16.61 18.04 1.23
N SER A 401 15.85 18.54 2.19
CA SER A 401 14.58 19.24 1.99
C SER A 401 14.56 20.48 2.88
N SER A 402 14.08 21.62 2.39
CA SER A 402 13.95 22.87 3.17
C SER A 402 12.72 23.66 2.73
N THR A 403 12.02 24.31 3.66
CA THR A 403 10.94 25.26 3.32
C THR A 403 11.49 26.52 2.65
N ASN A 404 12.70 26.92 3.00
CA ASN A 404 13.41 28.07 2.42
C ASN A 404 14.29 27.62 1.24
N LYS A 405 14.33 28.43 0.17
CA LYS A 405 15.18 28.16 -0.99
C LYS A 405 16.65 28.43 -0.63
N ILE A 406 17.46 27.38 -0.67
CA ILE A 406 18.92 27.41 -0.52
C ILE A 406 19.51 27.48 -1.93
N ASN A 407 20.51 28.34 -2.14
CA ASN A 407 21.21 28.42 -3.41
C ASN A 407 22.07 27.15 -3.61
N THR A 408 22.00 26.51 -4.78
CA THR A 408 22.65 25.24 -5.10
C THR A 408 24.18 25.32 -5.32
N LYS A 409 24.83 26.40 -4.86
CA LYS A 409 26.29 26.52 -4.86
C LYS A 409 26.93 25.41 -4.02
N PRO A 410 28.05 24.79 -4.47
CA PRO A 410 28.71 23.70 -3.75
C PRO A 410 29.10 24.03 -2.31
N SER A 411 29.42 25.29 -1.99
CA SER A 411 29.70 25.76 -0.63
C SER A 411 28.56 25.45 0.35
N ASN A 412 27.31 25.56 -0.09
CA ASN A 412 26.12 25.30 0.73
C ASN A 412 25.84 23.80 0.89
N PHE A 413 26.46 22.96 0.05
CA PHE A 413 26.29 21.51 0.01
C PHE A 413 27.61 20.76 0.29
N LYS A 414 28.48 21.32 1.15
CA LYS A 414 29.74 20.71 1.63
C LYS A 414 30.72 20.32 0.50
N GLY A 415 30.69 21.06 -0.60
CA GLY A 415 31.49 20.83 -1.81
C GLY A 415 30.89 19.78 -2.77
N LEU A 416 29.61 19.42 -2.64
CA LEU A 416 28.90 18.66 -3.66
C LEU A 416 28.55 19.56 -4.85
N ASN A 417 29.01 19.18 -6.04
CA ASN A 417 28.60 19.77 -7.31
C ASN A 417 27.30 19.12 -7.80
N GLU A 418 26.70 19.62 -8.89
CA GLU A 418 25.50 19.03 -9.52
C GLU A 418 24.28 18.89 -8.59
N VAL A 419 24.09 19.83 -7.67
CA VAL A 419 22.87 19.92 -6.86
C VAL A 419 21.80 20.71 -7.63
N GLU A 420 20.64 20.10 -7.86
CA GLU A 420 19.44 20.77 -8.34
C GLU A 420 18.43 20.99 -7.20
N ALA A 421 17.53 21.96 -7.35
CA ALA A 421 16.47 22.27 -6.40
C ALA A 421 15.10 22.21 -7.07
N VAL A 422 14.25 21.28 -6.66
CA VAL A 422 12.88 21.09 -7.18
C VAL A 422 11.88 21.49 -6.11
N LYS A 423 10.93 22.37 -6.44
CA LYS A 423 9.87 22.77 -5.49
C LYS A 423 8.75 21.74 -5.50
N VAL A 424 8.47 21.14 -4.34
CA VAL A 424 7.40 20.16 -4.12
C VAL A 424 6.56 20.62 -2.93
N GLY A 425 5.37 21.17 -3.21
CA GLY A 425 4.53 21.82 -2.21
C GLY A 425 5.23 23.02 -1.54
N LYS A 426 5.26 23.03 -0.20
CA LYS A 426 5.94 24.06 0.61
C LYS A 426 7.46 23.85 0.76
N TYR A 427 8.03 22.80 0.16
CA TYR A 427 9.44 22.45 0.32
C TYR A 427 10.20 22.57 -1.02
N TYR A 428 11.46 22.98 -0.93
CA TYR A 428 12.47 22.75 -1.95
C TYR A 428 13.21 21.46 -1.59
N LYS A 429 13.13 20.46 -2.48
CA LYS A 429 13.90 19.22 -2.40
C LYS A 429 15.18 19.39 -3.20
N TYR A 430 16.31 18.98 -2.63
CA TYR A 430 17.63 19.08 -3.25
C TYR A 430 18.10 17.71 -3.68
N TYR A 431 18.43 17.55 -4.95
CA TYR A 431 18.93 16.30 -5.51
C TYR A 431 20.34 16.48 -6.07
N LEU A 432 21.19 15.49 -5.82
CA LEU A 432 22.54 15.36 -6.36
C LEU A 432 22.50 14.48 -7.62
N GLY A 433 22.94 15.05 -8.75
CA GLY A 433 23.09 14.38 -10.04
C GLY A 433 21.77 13.98 -10.73
N LYS A 434 21.85 13.71 -12.05
CA LYS A 434 20.81 13.04 -12.85
C LYS A 434 21.48 11.98 -13.72
N THR A 435 21.01 10.73 -13.68
CA THR A 435 21.62 9.63 -14.45
C THR A 435 20.61 8.52 -14.76
N SER A 436 20.69 7.90 -15.94
CA SER A 436 19.90 6.70 -16.25
C SER A 436 20.45 5.42 -15.60
N SER A 437 21.67 5.43 -15.05
CA SER A 437 22.27 4.25 -14.41
C SER A 437 22.03 4.23 -12.91
N TYR A 438 21.39 3.16 -12.40
CA TYR A 438 21.24 2.95 -10.96
C TYR A 438 22.59 2.78 -10.24
N ASP A 439 23.58 2.16 -10.87
CA ASP A 439 24.94 2.05 -10.31
C ASP A 439 25.62 3.41 -10.18
N GLN A 440 25.45 4.30 -11.16
CA GLN A 440 25.92 5.68 -11.05
C GLN A 440 25.15 6.46 -9.96
N ALA A 441 23.85 6.22 -9.79
CA ALA A 441 23.08 6.79 -8.68
C ALA A 441 23.56 6.31 -7.31
N LYS A 442 23.96 5.03 -7.17
CA LYS A 442 24.62 4.52 -5.95
C LYS A 442 25.98 5.20 -5.69
N ARG A 443 26.74 5.57 -6.72
CA ARG A 443 27.98 6.36 -6.56
C ARG A 443 27.68 7.78 -6.06
N TYR A 444 26.67 8.45 -6.60
CA TYR A 444 26.21 9.74 -6.06
C TYR A 444 25.73 9.61 -4.60
N LEU A 445 25.06 8.52 -4.25
CA LEU A 445 24.63 8.25 -2.87
C LEU A 445 25.82 8.09 -1.92
N ALA A 446 26.85 7.33 -2.33
CA ALA A 446 28.08 7.17 -1.56
C ALA A 446 28.82 8.51 -1.39
N ALA A 447 28.90 9.33 -2.44
CA ALA A 447 29.48 10.67 -2.37
C ALA A 447 28.70 11.62 -1.42
N ALA A 448 27.36 11.59 -1.45
CA ALA A 448 26.55 12.35 -0.50
C ALA A 448 26.78 11.88 0.95
N LYS A 449 26.80 10.56 1.19
CA LYS A 449 27.02 9.99 2.52
C LYS A 449 28.42 10.30 3.07
N SER A 450 29.47 10.26 2.25
CA SER A 450 30.84 10.64 2.66
C SER A 450 30.94 12.12 3.07
N LYS A 451 30.10 12.99 2.49
CA LYS A 451 29.91 14.40 2.89
C LYS A 451 28.95 14.58 4.09
N LYS A 452 28.70 13.53 4.89
CA LYS A 452 27.80 13.55 6.06
C LYS A 452 26.35 13.94 5.71
N TYR A 453 25.81 13.45 4.60
CA TYR A 453 24.36 13.42 4.35
C TYR A 453 23.85 12.00 4.62
N SER A 454 23.73 11.62 5.89
CA SER A 454 23.37 10.25 6.33
C SER A 454 21.99 9.82 5.83
N SER A 455 21.03 10.75 5.80
CA SER A 455 19.65 10.56 5.32
C SER A 455 19.48 10.67 3.80
N ALA A 456 20.56 10.73 3.02
CA ALA A 456 20.46 10.73 1.57
C ALA A 456 19.93 9.39 1.03
N PHE A 457 19.14 9.42 -0.04
CA PHE A 457 18.58 8.22 -0.70
C PHE A 457 18.40 8.42 -2.21
N VAL A 458 18.40 7.31 -2.98
CA VAL A 458 18.13 7.33 -4.43
C VAL A 458 16.64 7.53 -4.67
N VAL A 459 16.31 8.41 -5.62
CA VAL A 459 14.95 8.67 -6.10
C VAL A 459 14.92 8.38 -7.59
N ALA A 460 13.94 7.59 -8.01
CA ALA A 460 13.73 7.25 -9.40
C ALA A 460 12.61 8.08 -10.02
N PHE A 461 12.72 8.28 -11.33
CA PHE A 461 11.80 9.07 -12.12
C PHE A 461 11.54 8.39 -13.46
N LEU A 462 10.33 8.56 -13.97
CA LEU A 462 9.91 8.16 -15.32
C LEU A 462 9.15 9.35 -15.90
N ASN A 463 9.56 9.83 -17.06
CA ASN A 463 8.95 11.00 -17.72
C ASN A 463 8.85 12.23 -16.77
N ASP A 464 9.93 12.46 -16.00
CA ASP A 464 10.09 13.48 -14.94
C ASP A 464 9.12 13.38 -13.73
N GLU A 465 8.21 12.40 -13.68
CA GLU A 465 7.43 12.05 -12.48
C GLU A 465 8.20 11.09 -11.56
N ARG A 466 8.07 11.24 -10.23
CA ARG A 466 8.72 10.34 -9.26
C ARG A 466 8.00 9.00 -9.23
N ILE A 467 8.74 7.92 -9.48
CA ILE A 467 8.27 6.53 -9.35
C ILE A 467 9.01 5.81 -8.22
N THR A 468 8.52 4.62 -7.81
CA THR A 468 9.24 3.83 -6.79
C THR A 468 10.54 3.26 -7.36
N LEU A 469 11.53 3.01 -6.50
CA LEU A 469 12.80 2.44 -6.95
C LEU A 469 12.62 1.01 -7.50
N LYS A 470 11.72 0.22 -6.88
CA LYS A 470 11.28 -1.11 -7.33
C LYS A 470 10.68 -1.06 -8.75
N GLU A 471 9.84 -0.05 -9.00
CA GLU A 471 9.17 0.18 -10.28
C GLU A 471 10.15 0.58 -11.41
N ALA A 472 11.14 1.40 -11.06
CA ALA A 472 12.20 1.85 -11.96
C ALA A 472 13.15 0.72 -12.37
N LEU A 473 13.61 -0.07 -11.41
CA LEU A 473 14.51 -1.20 -11.65
C LEU A 473 13.83 -2.29 -12.52
N LYS A 474 12.56 -2.60 -12.27
CA LYS A 474 11.75 -3.51 -13.12
C LYS A 474 11.68 -3.09 -14.59
N ARG A 475 11.78 -1.79 -14.88
CA ARG A 475 11.72 -1.22 -16.25
C ARG A 475 13.06 -1.16 -16.97
N GLN A 476 14.17 -1.37 -16.26
CA GLN A 476 15.52 -1.45 -16.86
C GLN A 476 15.99 -2.89 -17.11
N THR A 477 15.31 -3.87 -16.53
CA THR A 477 15.52 -5.31 -16.80
C THR A 477 14.60 -5.87 -17.88
N ASN A 478 13.81 -5.02 -18.55
CA ASN A 478 12.84 -5.38 -19.58
C ASN A 478 13.14 -4.72 -20.93
#